data_AF-A0A528UZE7-F1
#
_entry.id   AF-A0A528UZE7-F1
#
_cell.length_a   1.000
_cell.length_b   1.000
_cell.length_c   1.000
_cell.angle_alpha   90.00
_cell.angle_beta   90.00
_cell.angle_gamma   90.00
#
_symmetry.space_group_name_H-M   'P 1'
#
loop_
_entity.id
_entity.type
_entity.pdbx_description
1 polymer ?
#
loop_
_entity_poly.entity_id
_entity_poly.type
_entity_poly.pdbx_seq_one_letter_code
_entity_poly.pdbx_strand_id
1 'polypeptide(L)' 'MAQQAGKVGVVVKIGGIPWFNAMEAGIKERGEKLGIDAFMVGPTSADPALQVRAIEDLIAQGVKVIGVVPNDAKVLEP' A
#
# COMPACT_ATOMS: atom_id res chain seq x y z
N MET A 1 -0.93 3.65 27.51
CA MET A 1 -0.76 4.45 26.29
C MET A 1 -1.35 3.63 25.15
N ALA A 2 -2.55 3.97 24.66
CA ALA A 2 -3.08 3.32 23.47
C ALA A 2 -2.22 3.78 22.29
N GLN A 3 -1.42 2.87 21.73
CA GLN A 3 -0.71 3.12 20.48
C GLN A 3 -1.80 3.52 19.46
N GLN A 4 -1.79 4.75 18.95
CA GLN A 4 -2.71 5.13 17.88
C GLN A 4 -2.54 4.09 16.77
N ALA A 5 -3.60 3.33 16.48
CA ALA A 5 -3.58 2.32 15.44
C ALA A 5 -3.14 3.01 14.13
N GLY A 6 -1.87 2.84 13.77
CA GLY A 6 -1.31 3.50 12.60
C GLY A 6 -1.95 2.93 11.36
N LYS A 7 -2.42 3.77 10.45
CA LYS A 7 -2.80 3.30 9.12
C LYS A 7 -1.56 3.04 8.29
N VAL A 8 -1.49 1.89 7.65
CA VAL A 8 -0.42 1.47 6.75
C VAL A 8 -1.03 1.12 5.40
N GLY A 9 -0.63 1.85 4.36
CA GLY A 9 -1.07 1.61 3.00
C GLY A 9 0.07 1.04 2.17
N VAL A 10 -0.14 -0.07 1.49
CA VAL A 10 0.86 -0.66 0.58
C VAL A 10 0.37 -0.51 -0.86
N VAL A 11 1.09 0.26 -1.68
CA VAL A 11 0.79 0.46 -3.09
C VAL A 11 1.56 -0.55 -3.92
N VAL A 12 0.86 -1.42 -4.65
CA VAL A 12 1.44 -2.43 -5.53
C VAL A 12 1.30 -2.06 -7.01
N LYS A 13 2.00 -2.79 -7.88
CA LYS A 13 2.00 -2.54 -9.33
C LYS A 13 0.64 -2.78 -9.98
N ILE A 14 -0.01 -3.90 -9.64
CA ILE A 14 -1.26 -4.36 -10.25
C ILE A 14 -2.04 -5.15 -9.18
N GLY A 15 -3.32 -4.87 -8.97
CA GLY A 15 -4.18 -5.69 -8.11
C GLY A 15 -4.64 -6.99 -8.80
N GLY A 16 -4.97 -8.03 -8.03
CA GLY A 16 -5.72 -9.19 -8.54
C GLY A 16 -4.90 -10.33 -9.15
N ILE A 17 -3.56 -10.28 -9.13
CA ILE A 17 -2.74 -11.46 -9.44
C ILE A 17 -2.45 -12.28 -8.16
N PRO A 18 -2.27 -13.61 -8.25
CA PRO A 18 -2.09 -14.49 -7.09
C PRO A 18 -0.99 -14.04 -6.12
N TRP A 19 0.11 -13.50 -6.66
CA TRP A 19 1.22 -12.98 -5.86
C TRP A 19 0.79 -11.83 -4.94
N PHE A 20 0.06 -10.83 -5.45
CA PHE A 20 -0.38 -9.70 -4.64
C PHE A 20 -1.55 -10.05 -3.73
N ASN A 21 -2.40 -11.01 -4.10
CA ASN A 21 -3.45 -11.51 -3.20
C ASN A 21 -2.83 -12.18 -1.95
N ALA A 22 -1.75 -12.96 -2.14
CA ALA A 22 -1.00 -13.54 -1.02
C ALA A 22 -0.32 -12.45 -0.16
N MET A 23 0.21 -11.41 -0.81
CA MET A 23 0.78 -10.25 -0.10
C MET A 23 -0.28 -9.50 0.73
N GLU A 24 -1.46 -9.25 0.16
CA GLU A 24 -2.58 -8.59 0.86
C GLU A 24 -3.02 -9.39 2.08
N ALA A 25 -3.13 -10.71 1.95
CA ALA A 25 -3.46 -11.58 3.08
C ALA A 25 -2.42 -11.47 4.20
N GLY A 26 -1.12 -11.49 3.86
CA GLY A 26 -0.06 -11.32 4.85
C GLY A 26 -0.03 -9.94 5.51
N ILE A 27 -0.31 -8.88 4.74
CA ILE A 27 -0.42 -7.50 5.26
C ILE A 27 -1.58 -7.41 6.26
N LYS A 28 -2.76 -7.94 5.91
CA LYS A 28 -3.93 -7.94 6.79
C LYS A 28 -3.68 -8.76 8.06
N GLU A 29 -3.17 -9.98 7.92
CA GLU A 29 -2.85 -10.84 9.06
C GLU A 29 -1.86 -10.17 10.02
N ARG A 30 -0.81 -9.52 9.49
CA ARG A 30 0.16 -8.81 10.32
C ARG A 30 -0.41 -7.53 10.90
N GLY A 31 -1.26 -6.83 10.16
CA GLY A 31 -1.99 -5.65 10.61
C GLY A 31 -2.84 -5.95 11.84
N GLU A 32 -3.65 -7.00 11.77
CA GLU A 32 -4.46 -7.51 12.88
C GLU A 32 -3.60 -7.88 14.10
N LYS A 33 -2.49 -8.61 13.90
CA LYS A 33 -1.57 -8.98 14.99
C LYS A 33 -0.91 -7.78 15.67
N LEU A 34 -0.65 -6.70 14.93
CA LEU A 34 -0.02 -5.48 15.45
C LEU A 34 -1.04 -4.45 15.93
N GLY A 35 -2.34 -4.68 15.73
CA GLY A 35 -3.40 -3.71 16.05
C GLY A 35 -3.32 -2.45 15.17
N ILE A 36 -2.87 -2.58 13.93
CA ILE A 36 -2.75 -1.50 12.94
C ILE A 36 -3.66 -1.77 11.75
N ASP A 37 -4.16 -0.70 11.14
CA ASP A 37 -5.02 -0.77 9.97
C ASP A 37 -4.13 -0.84 8.72
N ALA A 38 -3.83 -2.07 8.28
CA ALA A 38 -2.94 -2.33 7.16
C ALA A 38 -3.72 -2.82 5.94
N PHE A 39 -3.56 -2.14 4.81
CA PHE A 39 -4.27 -2.45 3.58
C PHE A 39 -3.37 -2.30 2.35
N MET A 40 -3.79 -2.95 1.27
CA MET A 40 -3.08 -2.93 -0.01
C MET A 40 -3.93 -2.22 -1.07
N VAL A 41 -3.31 -1.34 -1.85
CA VAL A 41 -3.90 -0.65 -2.98
C VAL A 41 -3.16 -1.08 -4.24
N GLY A 42 -3.86 -1.70 -5.17
CA GLY A 42 -3.32 -2.07 -6.47
C GLY A 42 -4.16 -1.43 -7.57
N PRO A 43 -3.58 -0.60 -8.47
CA PRO A 43 -4.30 -0.11 -9.62
C PRO A 43 -4.68 -1.27 -10.55
N THR A 44 -5.70 -1.05 -11.38
CA THR A 44 -6.17 -2.03 -12.37
C THR A 44 -5.23 -2.16 -13.58
N SER A 45 -4.30 -1.22 -13.74
CA SER A 45 -3.27 -1.24 -14.77
C SER A 45 -1.90 -0.83 -14.20
N ALA A 46 -0.84 -1.24 -14.89
CA ALA A 46 0.55 -0.98 -14.53
C ALA A 46 1.01 0.44 -14.92
N ASP A 47 0.15 1.44 -14.76
CA ASP A 47 0.45 2.84 -15.11
C ASP A 47 1.12 3.56 -13.92
N PRO A 48 2.33 4.12 -14.09
CA PRO A 48 3.00 4.86 -13.03
C PRO A 48 2.21 6.08 -12.51
N ALA A 49 1.42 6.76 -13.35
CA ALA A 49 0.61 7.89 -12.91
C ALA A 49 -0.49 7.46 -11.93
N LEU A 50 -1.07 6.26 -12.13
CA LEU A 50 -2.02 5.69 -11.18
C LEU A 50 -1.37 5.31 -9.85
N GLN A 51 -0.10 4.87 -9.88
CA GLN A 51 0.66 4.58 -8.67
C GLN A 51 0.96 5.87 -7.88
N VAL A 52 1.38 6.94 -8.56
CA VAL A 52 1.61 8.26 -7.91
C VAL A 52 0.32 8.76 -7.27
N ARG A 53 -0.80 8.74 -8.00
CA ARG A 53 -2.10 9.17 -7.47
C ARG A 53 -2.54 8.35 -6.25
N ALA A 54 -2.33 7.02 -6.29
CA ALA A 54 -2.62 6.16 -5.14
C ALA A 54 -1.78 6.54 -3.92
N ILE A 55 -0.49 6.88 -4.11
CA ILE A 55 0.37 7.35 -3.02
C ILE A 55 -0.13 8.69 -2.46
N GLU A 56 -0.47 9.66 -3.32
CA GLU A 56 -1.02 10.95 -2.91
C GLU A 56 -2.33 10.79 -2.11
N ASP A 57 -3.21 9.89 -2.54
CA ASP A 57 -4.45 9.57 -1.84
C ASP A 57 -4.18 8.99 -0.44
N LEU A 58 -3.14 8.15 -0.28
CA LEU A 58 -2.75 7.62 1.03
C LEU A 58 -2.18 8.69 1.95
N ILE A 59 -1.39 9.62 1.40
CA ILE A 59 -0.88 10.79 2.14
C ILE A 59 -2.05 11.64 2.63
N ALA A 60 -3.01 11.94 1.75
CA ALA A 60 -4.21 12.70 2.08
C ALA A 60 -5.07 12.02 3.16
N GLN A 61 -5.11 10.69 3.18
CA GLN A 61 -5.80 9.90 4.21
C GLN A 61 -5.09 9.89 5.57
N GLY A 62 -3.90 10.49 5.69
CA GLY A 62 -3.13 10.53 6.93
C GLY A 62 -2.50 9.19 7.31
N VAL A 63 -2.25 8.34 6.31
CA VAL A 63 -1.54 7.07 6.49
C VAL A 63 -0.14 7.34 7.04
N LYS A 64 0.26 6.59 8.07
CA LYS A 64 1.53 6.80 8.78
C LYS A 64 2.72 6.15 8.06
N VAL A 65 2.46 5.06 7.34
CA VAL A 65 3.49 4.32 6.60
C VAL A 65 2.93 3.95 5.23
N ILE A 66 3.65 4.33 4.18
CA ILE A 66 3.32 3.95 2.81
C ILE A 66 4.40 3.00 2.31
N GLY A 67 4.03 1.74 2.08
CA GLY A 67 4.88 0.78 1.37
C GLY A 67 4.64 0.91 -0.12
N VAL A 68 5.67 0.95 -0.95
CA VAL A 68 5.52 1.04 -2.41
C VAL A 68 6.26 -0.12 -3.06
N VAL A 69 5.59 -0.86 -3.93
CA VAL A 69 6.20 -1.84 -4.84
C VAL A 69 6.29 -1.16 -6.22
N PRO A 70 7.45 -0.60 -6.60
CA PRO A 70 7.60 0.25 -7.77
C PRO A 70 7.32 -0.52 -9.05
N ASN A 71 6.45 -0.04 -9.93
CA ASN A 71 6.34 -0.68 -11.24
C ASN A 71 7.61 -0.49 -12.07
N ASP A 72 8.16 0.72 -12.01
CA ASP A 72 9.46 1.11 -12.54
C ASP A 72 10.20 1.87 -11.42
N ALA A 73 11.45 1.51 -11.15
CA ALA A 73 12.24 2.15 -10.10
C ALA A 73 12.54 3.63 -10.41
N LYS A 74 12.60 4.01 -11.69
CA LYS A 74 12.92 5.39 -12.11
C LYS A 74 11.79 6.38 -11.90
N VAL A 75 10.53 5.92 -11.85
CA VAL A 75 9.38 6.82 -11.74
C VAL A 75 9.10 7.24 -10.29
N LEU A 76 9.75 6.58 -9.33
CA LEU A 76 9.66 6.92 -7.91
C LEU A 76 10.81 7.81 -7.43
N GLU A 77 11.70 8.22 -8.32
CA GLU A 77 12.71 9.24 -8.00
C GLU A 77 12.06 10.64 -8.07
N PRO A 78 12.38 11.55 -7.13
CA PRO A 78 11.82 12.91 -7.08
C PRO A 78 12.16 13.78 -8.30
#